data_AF-A0A8X6MLW1-F1
#
_entry.id   AF-A0A8X6MLW1-F1
#
_cell.length_a   1.000
_cell.length_b   1.000
_cell.length_c   1.000
_cell.angle_alpha   90.00
_cell.angle_beta   90.00
_cell.angle_gamma   90.00
#
_symmetry.space_group_name_H-M   'P 1'
#
loop_
_entity.id
_entity.type
_entity.pdbx_description
1 polymer ?
#
loop_
_entity_poly.entity_id
_entity_poly.type
_entity_poly.pdbx_seq_one_letter_code
_entity_poly.pdbx_strand_id
1 'polypeptide(L)' 'MALLYIKPPKGNIEFNKLCDYVKKRLIFLHFLKGKSVEEIARGIVEETLAGCSESLIEGSLKDRISHYILRSYQTSSL' A
#
# COMPACT_ATOMS: atom_id res chain seq x y z
N MET A 1 -7.02 -7.84 12.74
CA MET A 1 -6.63 -6.66 13.57
C MET A 1 -6.01 -5.63 12.63
N ALA A 2 -6.61 -4.44 12.49
CA ALA A 2 -6.11 -3.45 11.54
C ALA A 2 -4.80 -2.81 12.05
N LEU A 3 -3.75 -2.84 11.24
CA LEU A 3 -2.47 -2.21 11.57
C LEU A 3 -2.52 -0.72 11.25
N LEU A 4 -2.41 0.12 12.28
CA LEU A 4 -2.30 1.58 12.11
C LEU A 4 -0.85 1.94 11.76
N TYR A 5 -0.66 2.73 10.70
CA TYR A 5 0.66 3.21 10.24
C TYR A 5 1.26 4.30 11.16
N ILE A 6 1.50 3.98 12.44
CA ILE A 6 1.92 4.95 13.46
C ILE A 6 3.43 5.19 13.45
N LYS A 7 4.23 4.13 13.24
CA LYS A 7 5.70 4.21 13.24
C LYS A 7 6.28 3.95 11.86
N PRO A 8 7.25 4.76 11.40
CA PRO A 8 7.92 4.53 10.13
C PRO A 8 8.67 3.19 10.13
N PRO A 9 8.74 2.49 8.99
CA PRO A 9 9.59 1.32 8.85
C PRO A 9 11.06 1.72 8.98
N LYS A 10 11.87 0.84 9.59
CA LYS A 10 13.32 1.04 9.78
C LYS A 10 14.10 0.14 8.81
N GLY A 11 15.29 0.58 8.42
CA GLY A 11 16.22 -0.18 7.59
C GLY A 11 16.40 0.42 6.20
N ASN A 12 17.27 -0.21 5.42
CA ASN A 12 17.57 0.19 4.04
C ASN A 12 16.81 -0.71 3.06
N ILE A 13 16.44 -0.15 1.92
CA ILE A 13 15.79 -0.86 0.81
C ILE A 13 16.47 -0.44 -0.48
N GLU A 14 16.67 -1.40 -1.40
CA GLU A 14 17.16 -1.08 -2.73
C GLU A 14 16.17 -0.19 -3.49
N PHE A 15 16.69 0.76 -4.25
CA PHE A 15 15.88 1.76 -4.94
C PHE A 15 14.86 1.13 -5.91
N ASN A 16 15.26 0.13 -6.69
CA ASN A 16 14.36 -0.55 -7.63
C ASN A 16 13.18 -1.20 -6.90
N LYS A 17 13.46 -1.86 -5.78
CA LYS A 17 12.44 -2.51 -4.94
C LYS A 17 11.51 -1.49 -4.29
N LEU A 18 12.05 -0.34 -3.87
CA LEU A 18 11.25 0.78 -3.39
C LEU A 18 10.31 1.32 -4.48
N CYS A 19 10.81 1.53 -5.69
CA CYS A 19 9.99 1.98 -6.83
C CYS A 19 8.85 1.00 -7.12
N ASP A 20 9.10 -0.30 -7.09
CA ASP A 20 8.07 -1.31 -7.31
C ASP A 20 6.98 -1.27 -6.24
N TYR A 21 7.36 -1.09 -4.97
CA TYR A 21 6.40 -0.95 -3.87
C TYR A 21 5.52 0.30 -4.04
N VAL A 22 6.13 1.43 -4.42
CA VAL A 22 5.40 2.68 -4.67
C VAL A 22 4.44 2.54 -5.85
N LYS A 23 4.88 1.94 -6.97
CA LYS A 23 4.05 1.72 -8.16
C LYS A 23 2.82 0.87 -7.83
N LYS A 24 3.01 -0.27 -7.17
CA LYS A 24 1.91 -1.15 -6.76
C LYS A 24 0.91 -0.42 -5.86
N ARG A 25 1.41 0.38 -4.91
CA ARG A 25 0.55 1.18 -4.04
C ARG A 25 -0.25 2.24 -4.80
N LEU A 26 0.37 2.92 -5.77
CA LEU A 26 -0.35 3.91 -6.59
C LEU A 26 -1.45 3.25 -7.42
N ILE A 27 -1.19 2.09 -8.02
CA ILE A 27 -2.19 1.30 -8.75
C ILE A 27 -3.34 0.91 -7.82
N PHE A 28 -3.03 0.41 -6.62
CA PHE A 28 -4.02 0.05 -5.62
C PHE A 28 -4.87 1.26 -5.19
N LEU A 29 -4.26 2.39 -4.82
CA LEU A 29 -4.96 3.61 -4.44
C LEU A 29 -5.81 4.17 -5.58
N HIS A 30 -5.35 4.04 -6.83
CA HIS A 30 -6.11 4.42 -8.01
C HIS A 30 -7.33 3.51 -8.20
N PHE A 31 -7.17 2.20 -8.05
CA PHE A 31 -8.26 1.23 -8.10
C PHE A 31 -9.34 1.52 -7.05
N LEU A 32 -8.96 1.94 -5.84
CA LEU A 32 -9.91 2.31 -4.79
C LEU A 32 -10.68 3.61 -5.08
N LYS A 33 -10.17 4.48 -5.96
CA LYS A 33 -10.73 5.80 -6.19
C LYS A 33 -12.13 5.70 -6.83
N GLY A 34 -13.12 6.27 -6.14
CA GLY A 34 -14.51 6.31 -6.63
C GLY A 34 -15.30 5.02 -6.42
N LYS A 35 -14.75 4.03 -5.71
CA LYS A 35 -15.44 2.78 -5.36
C LYS A 35 -16.18 2.89 -4.04
N SER A 36 -17.31 2.20 -3.93
CA SER A 36 -18.04 2.03 -2.68
C SER A 36 -17.25 1.16 -1.70
N VAL A 37 -17.59 1.23 -0.42
CA VAL A 37 -16.95 0.40 0.63
C VAL A 37 -17.10 -1.09 0.32
N GLU A 38 -18.25 -1.50 -0.22
CA GLU A 38 -18.56 -2.87 -0.59
C GLU A 38 -17.74 -3.35 -1.79
N GLU A 39 -17.52 -2.48 -2.78
CA GLU A 39 -16.66 -2.76 -3.94
C GLU A 39 -15.20 -2.89 -3.53
N ILE A 40 -14.75 -2.04 -2.60
CA ILE A 40 -13.41 -2.10 -2.02
C ILE A 40 -13.22 -3.40 -1.24
N ALA A 41 -14.15 -3.73 -0.35
CA ALA A 41 -14.09 -4.94 0.46
C ALA A 41 -14.04 -6.20 -0.42
N ARG A 42 -14.81 -6.23 -1.51
CA ARG A 42 -14.80 -7.35 -2.48
C ARG A 42 -13.47 -7.45 -3.23
N GLY A 43 -12.95 -6.33 -3.74
CA GLY A 43 -11.67 -6.31 -4.44
C GLY A 43 -10.49 -6.72 -3.54
N ILE A 44 -10.51 -6.32 -2.27
CA ILE A 44 -9.54 -6.74 -1.25
C ILE A 44 -9.58 -8.27 -1.05
N VAL A 45 -10.77 -8.84 -0.95
CA VAL A 45 -10.97 -10.28 -0.77
C VAL A 45 -10.49 -11.05 -2.00
N GLU A 46 -10.80 -10.55 -3.21
CA GLU A 46 -10.34 -11.14 -4.47
C GLU A 46 -8.80 -11.11 -4.59
N GLU A 47 -8.15 -10.00 -4.24
CA GLU A 47 -6.68 -9.87 -4.28
C GLU A 47 -6.00 -10.77 -3.23
N THR A 48 -6.65 -10.98 -2.09
CA THR A 48 -6.17 -11.85 -1.01
C THR A 48 -6.36 -13.34 -1.36
N LEU A 49 -7.51 -13.71 -1.95
CA LEU A 49 -7.82 -15.08 -2.39
C LEU A 49 -7.00 -15.52 -3.61
N ALA A 50 -6.60 -14.58 -4.47
CA ALA A 50 -5.72 -14.85 -5.60
C ALA A 50 -4.31 -15.31 -5.18
N GLY A 51 -4.01 -15.38 -3.87
CA GLY A 51 -2.72 -15.87 -3.37
C GLY A 51 -1.56 -14.96 -3.78
N CYS A 52 -1.85 -13.70 -4.14
CA CYS A 52 -0.82 -12.73 -4.46
C CYS A 52 0.07 -12.56 -3.23
N SER A 53 1.26 -13.16 -3.26
CA SER A 53 2.35 -12.94 -2.27
C SER A 53 2.69 -11.44 -2.13
N GLU A 54 2.19 -10.63 -3.06
CA GLU A 54 2.30 -9.20 -3.16
C GLU A 54 1.10 -8.38 -2.63
N SER A 55 0.14 -8.96 -1.91
CA SER A 55 -0.96 -8.21 -1.23
C SER A 55 -0.50 -7.02 -0.37
N LEU A 56 -0.98 -5.82 -0.70
CA LEU A 56 -0.71 -4.57 0.01
C LEU A 56 -1.64 -4.34 1.21
N ILE A 57 -2.49 -5.30 1.55
CA ILE A 57 -3.64 -5.03 2.42
C ILE A 57 -3.38 -5.40 3.89
N GLU A 58 -2.32 -6.16 4.19
CA GLU A 58 -2.10 -6.67 5.54
C GLU A 58 -0.83 -6.15 6.23
N GLY A 59 -0.58 -4.84 6.23
CA GLY A 59 0.44 -4.20 7.08
C GLY A 59 1.85 -4.79 6.95
N SER A 60 2.10 -5.48 5.83
CA SER A 60 3.38 -6.05 5.45
C SER A 60 4.42 -4.94 5.34
N LEU A 61 5.70 -5.29 5.44
CA LEU A 61 6.78 -4.29 5.38
C LEU A 61 6.70 -3.44 4.10
N LYS A 62 6.37 -4.05 2.95
CA LYS A 62 6.15 -3.35 1.66
C LYS A 62 4.99 -2.34 1.71
N ASP A 63 3.89 -2.68 2.37
CA ASP A 63 2.72 -1.83 2.50
C ASP A 63 3.04 -0.63 3.39
N ARG A 64 3.71 -0.87 4.52
CA ARG A 64 4.20 0.19 5.41
C ARG A 64 5.21 1.11 4.72
N ILE A 65 6.19 0.57 3.99
CA ILE A 65 7.19 1.36 3.26
C ILE A 65 6.50 2.24 2.21
N SER A 66 5.70 1.64 1.34
CA SER A 66 5.02 2.38 0.26
C SER A 66 4.05 3.43 0.81
N HIS A 67 3.35 3.16 1.92
CA HIS A 67 2.52 4.15 2.60
C HIS A 67 3.33 5.37 3.05
N TYR A 68 4.41 5.15 3.80
CA TYR A 68 5.20 6.23 4.37
C TYR A 68 5.88 7.10 3.31
N ILE A 69 6.33 6.49 2.22
CA ILE A 69 6.98 7.20 1.12
C ILE A 69 5.96 8.08 0.40
N LEU A 70 4.80 7.55 0.02
CA LEU A 70 3.77 8.39 -0.62
C LEU A 70 3.28 9.52 0.29
N ARG A 71 3.20 9.27 1.61
CA ARG A 71 2.85 10.29 2.60
C ARG A 71 3.87 11.43 2.62
N SER A 72 5.18 11.14 2.58
CA SER A 72 6.20 12.19 2.57
C SER A 72 6.11 13.07 1.33
N TYR A 73 5.81 12.49 0.16
CA TYR A 73 5.59 13.27 -1.06
C TYR A 73 4.37 14.19 -0.96
N GLN A 74 3.23 13.70 -0.44
CA GLN A 74 2.02 14.52 -0.30
C GLN A 74 2.23 15.72 0.63
N THR A 75 2.95 15.52 1.74
CA THR A 75 3.27 16.61 2.68
C THR A 75 4.24 17.65 2.13
N SER A 76 5.04 17.30 1.12
CA SER A 76 6.00 18.22 0.47
C SER A 76 5.37 19.09 -0.63
N SER A 77 4.11 18.84 -0.97
CA SER A 77 3.32 19.60 -1.97
C SER A 77 2.38 20.64 -1.34
N LEU A 78 2.60 20.98 -0.07
CA LEU A 78 2.00 22.09 0.68
C LEU A 78 3.09 23.11 1.02
#